data_AF-A0A642US04-F1
#
_entry.id   AF-A0A642US04-F1
#
_cell.length_a   1.000
_cell.length_b   1.000
_cell.length_c   1.000
_cell.angle_alpha   90.00
_cell.angle_beta   90.00
_cell.angle_gamma   90.00
#
_symmetry.space_group_name_H-M   'P 1'
#
loop_
_entity.id
_entity.type
_entity.pdbx_description
1 polymer ?
#
loop_
_entity_poly.entity_id
_entity_poly.type
_entity_poly.pdbx_seq_one_letter_code
_entity_poly.pdbx_strand_id
1 'polypeptide(L)'
;MRTRRNRDNTPRDSLSDGEEMVVDEEEDDEEDQEYEELDESQYSDEDDEDIDPSEADCVFAERERSLDQILQLSSLQVEQEEDAWAEKAASLLPNGEAEDLIRKMIIVSHGETRPKNTSKTYGQFQKKYKKWCERIYEGDDTVNQEKAVRFIVEEYVGRRTARGTIHRSSTIGAVCNSLVDLFQDQVASGKYPNAHHPRGATMNQLIKVQKLRTAEIDRVNLADRAEGTIEDGYDYDQMVAMLSDLLSGDSESPMHLRTRLTFLLGHSALFRGCNTRSLELADLSCTVTKTTDPTPLVVYNMLTQHGKTNQMGRKDFSATIRHKDPKICLVNALAMFLFFRFQMTHEGLPDMTSRKS
;
A
#
# COMPACT_ATOMS: atom_id res chain seq x y z
N MET A 1 24.67 -18.96 -63.09
CA MET A 1 23.42 -19.73 -62.85
C MET A 1 22.38 -18.76 -62.30
N ARG A 2 21.40 -18.36 -63.14
CA ARG A 2 19.95 -18.65 -62.98
C ARG A 2 19.37 -18.22 -61.62
N THR A 3 18.33 -17.40 -61.46
CA THR A 3 17.41 -16.64 -62.35
C THR A 3 16.40 -15.89 -61.45
N ARG A 4 16.06 -14.63 -61.81
CA ARG A 4 14.73 -13.97 -61.84
C ARG A 4 13.73 -14.04 -60.66
N ARG A 5 13.21 -12.85 -60.30
CA ARG A 5 11.82 -12.30 -60.47
C ARG A 5 11.81 -10.91 -59.82
N ASN A 6 11.75 -9.75 -60.48
CA ASN A 6 10.78 -9.09 -61.37
C ASN A 6 9.32 -8.95 -60.89
N ARG A 7 8.94 -7.66 -60.76
CA ARG A 7 7.65 -6.98 -61.03
C ARG A 7 6.67 -6.67 -59.90
N ASP A 8 6.61 -5.37 -59.59
CA ASP A 8 5.45 -4.45 -59.71
C ASP A 8 4.04 -5.05 -59.62
N ASN A 9 3.24 -4.54 -58.66
CA ASN A 9 2.00 -3.80 -58.95
C ASN A 9 1.33 -3.31 -57.66
N THR A 10 1.13 -2.00 -57.56
CA THR A 10 0.04 -1.38 -56.76
C THR A 10 -1.30 -1.57 -57.47
N PRO A 11 -2.44 -1.56 -56.73
CA PRO A 11 -3.37 -0.42 -56.83
C PRO A 11 -3.94 0.00 -55.44
N ARG A 12 -3.96 1.30 -55.12
CA ARG A 12 -5.08 2.28 -55.26
C ARG A 12 -6.22 2.16 -54.23
N ASP A 13 -6.36 3.26 -53.50
CA ASP A 13 -7.58 4.01 -53.15
C ASP A 13 -8.71 3.31 -52.36
N SER A 14 -8.94 3.77 -51.13
CA SER A 14 -10.12 4.58 -50.82
C SER A 14 -10.06 5.13 -49.39
N LEU A 15 -9.98 6.46 -49.29
CA LEU A 15 -10.40 7.25 -48.14
C LEU A 15 -11.91 7.02 -47.91
N SER A 16 -12.29 6.77 -46.66
CA SER A 16 -13.62 7.11 -46.16
C SER A 16 -13.52 7.42 -44.66
N ASP A 17 -13.71 8.70 -44.39
CA ASP A 17 -14.48 9.30 -43.30
C ASP A 17 -14.06 9.02 -41.85
N GLY A 18 -13.57 10.10 -41.25
CA GLY A 18 -13.37 10.24 -39.82
C GLY A 18 -14.70 10.37 -39.09
N GLU A 19 -14.78 9.65 -37.98
CA GLU A 19 -15.61 10.00 -36.84
C GLU A 19 -14.65 10.21 -35.67
N GLU A 20 -14.39 11.48 -35.37
CA GLU A 20 -13.82 11.93 -34.10
C GLU A 20 -14.81 11.55 -33.00
N MET A 21 -14.50 10.49 -32.24
CA MET A 21 -15.19 10.23 -30.98
C MET A 21 -14.54 11.06 -29.88
N VAL A 22 -15.24 12.14 -29.53
CA VAL A 22 -15.13 12.89 -28.28
C VAL A 22 -15.27 11.91 -27.12
N VAL A 23 -14.25 11.85 -26.26
CA VAL A 23 -14.34 11.14 -24.98
C VAL A 23 -14.66 12.20 -23.95
N ASP A 24 -15.93 12.25 -23.54
CA ASP A 24 -16.37 13.05 -22.40
C ASP A 24 -15.73 12.48 -21.12
N GLU A 25 -14.93 13.31 -20.46
CA GLU A 25 -14.47 13.12 -19.08
C GLU A 25 -15.62 13.55 -18.16
N GLU A 26 -16.34 12.60 -17.56
CA GLU A 26 -17.30 12.88 -16.50
C GLU A 26 -16.74 12.44 -15.13
N GLU A 27 -16.93 13.36 -14.19
CA GLU A 27 -16.37 13.47 -12.85
C GLU A 27 -16.90 12.39 -11.88
N ASP A 28 -16.03 11.94 -10.97
CA ASP A 28 -16.39 11.02 -9.87
C ASP A 28 -17.07 11.81 -8.73
N ASP A 29 -18.36 11.53 -8.47
CA ASP A 29 -19.13 12.07 -7.33
C ASP A 29 -18.79 11.32 -6.01
N GLU A 30 -18.41 12.08 -4.98
CA GLU A 30 -18.24 11.62 -3.59
C GLU A 30 -19.59 11.69 -2.83
N GLU A 31 -20.03 10.59 -2.22
CA GLU A 31 -21.25 10.51 -1.39
C GLU A 31 -21.00 11.04 0.04
N ASP A 32 -21.66 12.16 0.39
CA ASP A 32 -21.79 12.69 1.75
C ASP A 32 -22.86 11.92 2.56
N GLN A 33 -22.57 11.58 3.83
CA GLN A 33 -23.55 11.02 4.78
C GLN A 33 -23.88 12.03 5.89
N GLU A 34 -25.18 12.35 5.96
CA GLU A 34 -25.87 13.22 6.91
C GLU A 34 -26.10 12.49 8.25
N TYR A 35 -25.85 13.15 9.39
CA TYR A 35 -26.10 12.59 10.74
C TYR A 35 -27.37 13.23 11.35
N GLU A 36 -28.31 12.39 11.80
CA GLU A 36 -29.51 12.80 12.56
C GLU A 36 -29.17 13.07 14.05
N GLU A 37 -29.60 14.22 14.57
CA GLU A 37 -29.57 14.58 16.01
C GLU A 37 -30.72 13.90 16.77
N LEU A 38 -30.43 13.30 17.93
CA LEU A 38 -31.44 12.76 18.85
C LEU A 38 -31.61 13.67 20.07
N ASP A 39 -32.88 13.91 20.41
CA ASP A 39 -33.42 14.76 21.46
C ASP A 39 -33.37 14.09 22.85
N GLU A 40 -32.68 14.73 23.81
CA GLU A 40 -32.45 14.25 25.19
C GLU A 40 -33.42 14.86 26.22
N SER A 41 -34.70 15.06 25.89
CA SER A 41 -35.69 15.51 26.88
C SER A 41 -36.31 14.33 27.66
N GLN A 42 -35.55 13.66 28.52
CA GLN A 42 -36.09 12.77 29.55
C GLN A 42 -34.97 12.30 30.48
N TYR A 43 -34.71 12.99 31.60
CA TYR A 43 -34.43 12.38 32.90
C TYR A 43 -34.56 13.46 33.98
N SER A 44 -35.43 13.18 34.95
CA SER A 44 -35.84 14.04 36.05
C SER A 44 -34.95 13.88 37.28
N ASP A 45 -34.79 15.00 37.98
CA ASP A 45 -34.05 15.20 39.24
C ASP A 45 -34.62 14.39 40.42
N GLU A 46 -33.79 13.65 41.16
CA GLU A 46 -33.97 13.40 42.60
C GLU A 46 -32.60 13.28 43.33
N ASP A 47 -32.46 14.14 44.35
CA ASP A 47 -31.64 14.07 45.58
C ASP A 47 -30.12 14.32 45.55
N ASP A 48 -29.78 15.62 45.66
CA ASP A 48 -28.49 16.18 46.07
C ASP A 48 -28.26 16.07 47.59
N GLU A 49 -27.31 15.25 48.02
CA GLU A 49 -26.61 15.44 49.30
C GLU A 49 -25.37 16.31 49.05
N ASP A 50 -25.28 17.44 49.78
CA ASP A 50 -24.23 18.46 49.66
C ASP A 50 -22.80 17.88 49.79
N ILE A 51 -22.12 17.69 48.66
CA ILE A 51 -20.68 17.43 48.57
C ILE A 51 -19.96 18.77 48.34
N ASP A 52 -18.91 19.04 49.13
CA ASP A 52 -18.05 20.22 49.00
C ASP A 52 -17.53 20.36 47.55
N PRO A 53 -17.77 21.50 46.86
CA PRO A 53 -17.39 21.70 45.46
C PRO A 53 -15.89 21.53 45.18
N SER A 54 -15.03 21.67 46.20
CA SER A 54 -13.58 21.48 46.05
C SER A 54 -13.12 20.02 46.18
N GLU A 55 -13.93 19.16 46.81
CA GLU A 55 -13.70 17.71 46.88
C GLU A 55 -14.37 16.96 45.72
N ALA A 56 -15.47 17.47 45.17
CA ALA A 56 -16.10 16.90 43.98
C ALA A 56 -15.18 17.02 42.73
N ASP A 57 -14.60 18.18 42.48
CA ASP A 57 -13.74 18.41 41.30
C ASP A 57 -12.45 17.56 41.33
N CYS A 58 -11.89 17.30 42.51
CA CYS A 58 -10.70 16.45 42.62
C CYS A 58 -11.05 14.96 42.46
N VAL A 59 -12.19 14.51 42.98
CA VAL A 59 -12.67 13.12 42.86
C VAL A 59 -13.15 12.81 41.44
N PHE A 60 -13.81 13.74 40.74
CA PHE A 60 -14.18 13.57 39.33
C PHE A 60 -12.95 13.52 38.42
N ALA A 61 -11.97 14.41 38.61
CA ALA A 61 -10.73 14.39 37.83
C ALA A 61 -9.81 13.20 38.16
N GLU A 62 -9.88 12.63 39.37
CA GLU A 62 -9.23 11.35 39.71
C GLU A 62 -9.98 10.16 39.14
N ARG A 63 -11.32 10.20 39.12
CA ARG A 63 -12.16 9.12 38.58
C ARG A 63 -12.06 9.03 37.05
N GLU A 64 -11.98 10.17 36.36
CA GLU A 64 -11.78 10.24 34.90
C GLU A 64 -10.36 9.78 34.52
N ARG A 65 -9.33 10.19 35.28
CA ARG A 65 -7.97 9.64 35.14
C ARG A 65 -7.90 8.15 35.46
N SER A 66 -8.66 7.68 36.44
CA SER A 66 -8.76 6.26 36.78
C SER A 66 -9.49 5.48 35.70
N LEU A 67 -10.51 6.06 35.05
CA LEU A 67 -11.26 5.42 33.96
C LEU A 67 -10.41 5.32 32.69
N ASP A 68 -9.66 6.37 32.34
CA ASP A 68 -8.68 6.37 31.25
C ASP A 68 -7.54 5.39 31.53
N GLN A 69 -7.09 5.31 32.78
CA GLN A 69 -6.08 4.35 33.20
C GLN A 69 -6.65 2.91 33.20
N ILE A 70 -7.93 2.71 33.53
CA ILE A 70 -8.63 1.42 33.43
C ILE A 70 -8.86 1.03 31.97
N LEU A 71 -9.14 1.97 31.06
CA LEU A 71 -9.28 1.73 29.62
C LEU A 71 -7.92 1.47 28.93
N GLN A 72 -6.86 2.16 29.38
CA GLN A 72 -5.48 1.85 28.98
C GLN A 72 -5.01 0.51 29.56
N LEU A 73 -5.33 0.21 30.81
CA LEU A 73 -5.00 -1.07 31.43
C LEU A 73 -5.85 -2.20 30.86
N SER A 74 -7.11 -1.98 30.45
CA SER A 74 -7.93 -2.99 29.80
C SER A 74 -7.48 -3.24 28.36
N SER A 75 -7.03 -2.23 27.63
CA SER A 75 -6.42 -2.41 26.30
C SER A 75 -5.04 -3.08 26.37
N LEU A 76 -4.23 -2.77 27.39
CA LEU A 76 -2.97 -3.48 27.69
C LEU A 76 -3.21 -4.90 28.25
N GLN A 77 -4.29 -5.12 28.99
CA GLN A 77 -4.70 -6.44 29.48
C GLN A 77 -5.30 -7.28 28.37
N VAL A 78 -5.97 -6.73 27.36
CA VAL A 78 -6.47 -7.54 26.24
C VAL A 78 -5.31 -8.16 25.46
N GLU A 79 -4.21 -7.42 25.23
CA GLU A 79 -3.02 -7.99 24.58
C GLU A 79 -2.24 -8.98 25.49
N GLN A 80 -2.14 -8.72 26.80
CA GLN A 80 -1.48 -9.64 27.73
C GLN A 80 -2.33 -10.85 28.14
N GLU A 81 -3.66 -10.73 28.17
CA GLU A 81 -4.60 -11.80 28.52
C GLU A 81 -4.91 -12.69 27.34
N GLU A 82 -4.87 -12.21 26.08
CA GLU A 82 -4.97 -13.08 24.91
C GLU A 82 -3.73 -14.00 24.77
N ASP A 83 -2.53 -13.45 24.98
CA ASP A 83 -1.29 -14.22 25.01
C ASP A 83 -1.24 -15.17 26.23
N ALA A 84 -1.63 -14.70 27.41
CA ALA A 84 -1.71 -15.54 28.62
C ALA A 84 -2.83 -16.59 28.55
N TRP A 85 -3.93 -16.32 27.83
CA TRP A 85 -5.01 -17.28 27.59
C TRP A 85 -4.56 -18.36 26.62
N ALA A 86 -3.81 -18.04 25.57
CA ALA A 86 -3.27 -19.02 24.64
C ALA A 86 -2.27 -19.97 25.30
N GLU A 87 -1.33 -19.46 26.11
CA GLU A 87 -0.38 -20.28 26.89
C GLU A 87 -1.10 -21.15 27.94
N LYS A 88 -2.12 -20.61 28.59
CA LYS A 88 -2.90 -21.31 29.63
C LYS A 88 -3.89 -22.33 29.03
N ALA A 89 -4.43 -22.08 27.84
CA ALA A 89 -5.25 -23.02 27.10
C ALA A 89 -4.41 -24.16 26.50
N ALA A 90 -3.23 -23.86 25.95
CA ALA A 90 -2.31 -24.87 25.41
C ALA A 90 -1.76 -25.82 26.49
N SER A 91 -1.63 -25.36 27.74
CA SER A 91 -1.18 -26.18 28.87
C SER A 91 -2.28 -27.06 29.50
N LEU A 92 -3.55 -26.83 29.17
CA LEU A 92 -4.71 -27.58 29.68
C LEU A 92 -5.29 -28.58 28.67
N LEU A 93 -4.85 -28.51 27.40
CA LEU A 93 -5.36 -29.32 26.30
C LEU A 93 -4.36 -30.43 25.93
N PRO A 94 -4.82 -31.61 25.48
CA PRO A 94 -3.95 -32.59 24.82
C PRO A 94 -3.22 -31.95 23.63
N ASN A 95 -1.98 -32.35 23.34
CA ASN A 95 -1.13 -31.70 22.32
C ASN A 95 -1.84 -31.43 20.98
N GLY A 96 -2.69 -32.35 20.50
CA GLY A 96 -3.44 -32.14 19.24
C GLY A 96 -4.48 -31.02 19.30
N GLU A 97 -5.18 -30.87 20.43
CA GLU A 97 -6.20 -29.81 20.61
C GLU A 97 -5.55 -28.44 20.84
N ALA A 98 -4.40 -28.40 21.51
CA ALA A 98 -3.59 -27.20 21.66
C ALA A 98 -3.03 -26.72 20.30
N GLU A 99 -2.50 -27.63 19.49
CA GLU A 99 -2.02 -27.32 18.13
C GLU A 99 -3.14 -26.77 17.23
N ASP A 100 -4.35 -27.34 17.30
CA ASP A 100 -5.50 -26.86 16.53
C ASP A 100 -5.99 -25.48 16.99
N LEU A 101 -5.94 -25.19 18.29
CA LEU A 101 -6.29 -23.88 18.83
C LEU A 101 -5.30 -22.80 18.34
N ILE A 102 -4.00 -23.08 18.43
CA ILE A 102 -2.94 -22.18 17.95
C ILE A 102 -3.08 -21.93 16.45
N ARG A 103 -3.37 -22.97 15.66
CA ARG A 103 -3.64 -22.82 14.21
C ARG A 103 -4.80 -21.88 13.95
N LYS A 104 -5.92 -22.03 14.66
CA LYS A 104 -7.10 -21.16 14.49
C LYS A 104 -6.81 -19.71 14.86
N MET A 105 -6.09 -19.45 15.94
CA MET A 105 -5.70 -18.09 16.34
C MET A 105 -4.85 -17.42 15.26
N ILE A 106 -3.82 -18.11 14.74
CA ILE A 106 -2.97 -17.57 13.67
C ILE A 106 -3.77 -17.24 12.41
N ILE A 107 -4.77 -18.05 12.03
CA ILE A 107 -5.63 -17.78 10.87
C ILE A 107 -6.44 -16.50 11.07
N VAL A 108 -7.03 -16.31 12.25
CA VAL A 108 -7.83 -15.12 12.58
C VAL A 108 -6.96 -13.86 12.48
N SER A 109 -5.81 -13.86 13.16
CA SER A 109 -4.86 -12.73 13.11
C SER A 109 -4.31 -12.48 11.70
N HIS A 110 -4.12 -13.53 10.89
CA HIS A 110 -3.69 -13.38 9.49
C HIS A 110 -4.76 -12.70 8.62
N GLY A 111 -6.04 -12.98 8.87
CA GLY A 111 -7.16 -12.33 8.20
C GLY A 111 -7.23 -10.83 8.51
N GLU A 112 -7.00 -10.46 9.77
CA GLU A 112 -7.08 -9.07 10.27
C GLU A 112 -5.90 -8.20 9.83
N THR A 113 -4.69 -8.77 9.80
CA THR A 113 -3.46 -8.05 9.43
C THR A 113 -3.31 -7.79 7.93
N ARG A 114 -4.16 -8.39 7.09
CA ARG A 114 -4.06 -8.28 5.63
C ARG A 114 -4.50 -6.90 5.12
N PRO A 115 -3.76 -6.29 4.16
CA PRO A 115 -4.20 -5.04 3.54
C PRO A 115 -5.58 -5.18 2.87
N LYS A 116 -6.49 -4.25 3.19
CA LYS A 116 -7.88 -4.22 2.68
C LYS A 116 -7.98 -4.42 1.16
N ASN A 117 -7.11 -3.76 0.39
CA ASN A 117 -7.08 -3.87 -1.08
C ASN A 117 -6.69 -5.28 -1.57
N THR A 118 -5.74 -5.93 -0.89
CA THR A 118 -5.34 -7.30 -1.19
C THR A 118 -6.49 -8.27 -0.87
N SER A 119 -7.16 -8.10 0.28
CA SER A 119 -8.32 -8.91 0.67
C SER A 119 -9.45 -8.81 -0.36
N LYS A 120 -9.79 -7.59 -0.81
CA LYS A 120 -10.81 -7.36 -1.83
C LYS A 120 -10.45 -8.03 -3.16
N THR A 121 -9.20 -7.85 -3.62
CA THR A 121 -8.73 -8.40 -4.90
C THR A 121 -8.67 -9.92 -4.88
N TYR A 122 -8.09 -10.50 -3.82
CA TYR A 122 -8.00 -11.96 -3.68
C TYR A 122 -9.38 -12.59 -3.54
N GLY A 123 -10.26 -11.98 -2.75
CA GLY A 123 -11.64 -12.43 -2.59
C GLY A 123 -12.39 -12.52 -3.92
N GLN A 124 -12.18 -11.59 -4.86
CA GLN A 124 -12.78 -11.66 -6.20
C GLN A 124 -12.26 -12.86 -7.00
N PHE A 125 -10.94 -13.09 -7.00
CA PHE A 125 -10.35 -14.23 -7.71
C PHE A 125 -10.76 -15.57 -7.10
N GLN A 126 -10.78 -15.67 -5.77
CA GLN A 126 -11.19 -16.86 -5.04
C GLN A 126 -12.68 -17.17 -5.27
N LYS A 127 -13.56 -16.17 -5.29
CA LYS A 127 -14.97 -16.35 -5.67
C LYS A 127 -15.12 -16.90 -7.09
N LYS A 128 -14.32 -16.38 -8.04
CA LYS A 128 -14.33 -16.88 -9.43
C LYS A 128 -13.84 -18.32 -9.51
N TYR A 129 -12.81 -18.68 -8.73
CA TYR A 129 -12.30 -20.05 -8.65
C TYR A 129 -13.35 -21.03 -8.09
N LYS A 130 -14.01 -20.67 -6.98
CA LYS A 130 -15.08 -21.50 -6.37
C LYS A 130 -16.22 -21.77 -7.35
N LYS A 131 -16.71 -20.73 -8.05
CA LYS A 131 -17.72 -20.87 -9.13
C LYS A 131 -17.25 -21.76 -10.27
N TRP A 132 -15.96 -21.69 -10.63
CA TRP A 132 -15.39 -22.57 -11.64
C TRP A 132 -15.32 -24.03 -11.15
N CYS A 133 -14.99 -24.27 -9.88
CA CYS A 133 -15.02 -25.60 -9.27
C CYS A 133 -16.43 -26.19 -9.17
N GLU A 134 -17.45 -25.38 -8.88
CA GLU A 134 -18.86 -25.81 -8.92
C GLU A 134 -19.25 -26.41 -10.29
N ARG A 135 -18.75 -25.82 -11.37
CA ARG A 135 -19.04 -26.25 -12.75
C ARG A 135 -18.28 -27.52 -13.17
N ILE A 136 -17.04 -27.69 -12.73
CA ILE A 136 -16.12 -28.70 -13.27
C ILE A 136 -15.84 -29.85 -12.30
N TYR A 137 -15.85 -29.57 -10.99
CA TYR A 137 -15.46 -30.49 -9.92
C TYR A 137 -16.58 -30.69 -8.89
N GLU A 138 -17.83 -30.48 -9.28
CA GLU A 138 -19.01 -30.73 -8.44
C GLU A 138 -18.97 -29.98 -7.08
N GLY A 139 -18.31 -28.81 -7.06
CA GLY A 139 -18.18 -27.99 -5.85
C GLY A 139 -16.95 -28.28 -5.00
N ASP A 140 -16.08 -29.21 -5.39
CA ASP A 140 -14.79 -29.43 -4.73
C ASP A 140 -13.82 -28.27 -5.01
N ASP A 141 -13.87 -27.27 -4.13
CA ASP A 141 -13.06 -26.06 -4.16
C ASP A 141 -11.65 -26.24 -3.59
N THR A 142 -11.20 -27.46 -3.27
CA THR A 142 -9.81 -27.70 -2.86
C THR A 142 -8.83 -27.20 -3.91
N VAL A 143 -7.78 -26.52 -3.47
CA VAL A 143 -6.75 -25.98 -4.35
C VAL A 143 -5.60 -26.99 -4.44
N ASN A 144 -5.29 -27.42 -5.65
CA ASN A 144 -4.06 -28.16 -5.97
C ASN A 144 -3.41 -27.56 -7.23
N GLN A 145 -2.20 -28.01 -7.56
CA GLN A 145 -1.45 -27.46 -8.69
C GLN A 145 -2.20 -27.64 -10.02
N GLU A 146 -2.79 -28.81 -10.25
CA GLU A 146 -3.47 -29.16 -11.49
C GLU A 146 -4.73 -28.32 -11.71
N LYS A 147 -5.59 -28.19 -10.69
CA LYS A 147 -6.79 -27.34 -10.71
C LYS A 147 -6.41 -25.88 -10.88
N ALA A 148 -5.39 -25.40 -10.15
CA ALA A 148 -4.94 -24.01 -10.24
C ALA A 148 -4.42 -23.66 -11.64
N VAL A 149 -3.58 -24.51 -12.23
CA VAL A 149 -3.07 -24.33 -13.60
C VAL A 149 -4.22 -24.38 -14.61
N ARG A 150 -5.11 -25.38 -14.50
CA ARG A 150 -6.25 -25.53 -15.40
C ARG A 150 -7.19 -24.32 -15.35
N PHE A 151 -7.52 -23.85 -14.14
CA PHE A 151 -8.32 -22.64 -13.95
C PHE A 151 -7.69 -21.42 -14.62
N ILE A 152 -6.40 -21.17 -14.41
CA ILE A 152 -5.72 -20.02 -15.01
C ILE A 152 -5.73 -20.11 -16.55
N VAL A 153 -5.51 -21.31 -17.11
CA VAL A 153 -5.52 -21.51 -18.56
C VAL A 153 -6.90 -21.25 -19.16
N GLU A 154 -7.96 -21.82 -18.58
CA GLU A 154 -9.33 -21.71 -19.10
C GLU A 154 -9.96 -20.32 -18.88
N GLU A 155 -9.68 -19.68 -17.75
CA GLU A 155 -10.34 -18.44 -17.35
C GLU A 155 -9.54 -17.16 -17.62
N TYR A 156 -8.23 -17.26 -17.88
CA TYR A 156 -7.37 -16.09 -18.11
C TYR A 156 -6.51 -16.21 -19.37
N VAL A 157 -5.81 -17.31 -19.62
CA VAL A 157 -4.90 -17.39 -20.79
C VAL A 157 -5.67 -17.40 -22.11
N GLY A 158 -6.83 -18.08 -22.15
CA GLY A 158 -7.69 -18.14 -23.32
C GLY A 158 -8.68 -16.98 -23.47
N ARG A 159 -8.74 -16.04 -22.51
CA ARG A 159 -9.76 -14.99 -22.47
C ARG A 159 -9.16 -13.60 -22.61
N ARG A 160 -9.97 -12.68 -23.13
CA ARG A 160 -9.67 -11.25 -23.15
C ARG A 160 -10.34 -10.56 -21.97
N THR A 161 -9.73 -9.47 -21.52
CA THR A 161 -10.32 -8.57 -20.53
C THR A 161 -11.59 -7.92 -21.11
N ALA A 162 -12.37 -7.25 -20.26
CA ALA A 162 -13.51 -6.44 -20.72
C ALA A 162 -13.09 -5.38 -21.75
N ARG A 163 -11.84 -4.90 -21.68
CA ARG A 163 -11.23 -3.95 -22.63
C ARG A 163 -10.67 -4.62 -23.89
N GLY A 164 -10.94 -5.91 -24.10
CA GLY A 164 -10.46 -6.66 -25.26
C GLY A 164 -8.96 -7.03 -25.24
N THR A 165 -8.23 -6.71 -24.17
CA THR A 165 -6.79 -6.99 -24.07
C THR A 165 -6.49 -8.38 -23.52
N ILE A 166 -5.32 -8.93 -23.81
CA ILE A 166 -4.88 -10.21 -23.24
C ILE A 166 -4.44 -10.00 -21.78
N HIS A 167 -4.78 -10.93 -20.89
CA HIS A 167 -4.34 -10.86 -19.50
C HIS A 167 -2.81 -10.87 -19.39
N ARG A 168 -2.25 -9.83 -18.76
CA ARG A 168 -0.81 -9.67 -18.54
C ARG A 168 -0.29 -10.67 -17.51
N SER A 169 1.02 -10.92 -17.50
CA SER A 169 1.64 -11.83 -16.53
C SER A 169 1.45 -11.40 -15.07
N SER A 170 1.31 -10.08 -14.81
CA SER A 170 1.02 -9.53 -13.48
C SER A 170 -0.33 -10.01 -12.95
N THR A 171 -1.38 -9.99 -13.78
CA THR A 171 -2.70 -10.51 -13.42
C THR A 171 -2.65 -12.00 -13.11
N ILE A 172 -1.97 -12.79 -13.94
CA ILE A 172 -1.79 -14.23 -13.67
C ILE A 172 -1.06 -14.47 -12.35
N GLY A 173 -0.03 -13.67 -12.06
CA GLY A 173 0.68 -13.72 -10.78
C GLY A 173 -0.23 -13.41 -9.59
N ALA A 174 -1.09 -12.39 -9.71
CA ALA A 174 -2.05 -12.03 -8.67
C ALA A 174 -3.10 -13.13 -8.43
N VAL A 175 -3.62 -13.74 -9.50
CA VAL A 175 -4.52 -14.90 -9.40
C VAL A 175 -3.81 -16.07 -8.72
N CYS A 176 -2.59 -16.41 -9.13
CA CYS A 176 -1.80 -17.47 -8.49
C CYS A 176 -1.62 -17.21 -6.99
N ASN A 177 -1.28 -15.97 -6.60
CA ASN A 177 -1.12 -15.63 -5.18
C ASN A 177 -2.44 -15.77 -4.41
N SER A 178 -3.57 -15.37 -5.00
CA SER A 178 -4.90 -15.54 -4.38
C SER A 178 -5.30 -17.02 -4.21
N LEU A 179 -4.80 -17.92 -5.07
CA LEU A 179 -5.04 -19.36 -4.95
C LEU A 179 -4.11 -20.00 -3.91
N VAL A 180 -2.86 -19.55 -3.83
CA VAL A 180 -1.93 -19.93 -2.75
C VAL A 180 -2.49 -19.52 -1.39
N ASP A 181 -3.10 -18.34 -1.35
CA ASP A 181 -3.78 -17.82 -0.17
C ASP A 181 -4.96 -18.70 0.26
N LEU A 182 -5.88 -19.00 -0.66
CA LEU A 182 -7.00 -19.91 -0.41
C LEU A 182 -6.53 -21.31 -0.01
N PHE A 183 -5.43 -21.78 -0.60
CA PHE A 183 -4.80 -23.05 -0.24
C PHE A 183 -4.30 -23.04 1.20
N GLN A 184 -3.64 -21.96 1.64
CA GLN A 184 -3.17 -21.82 3.01
C GLN A 184 -4.35 -21.86 4.00
N ASP A 185 -5.45 -21.17 3.69
CA ASP A 185 -6.68 -21.23 4.49
C ASP A 185 -7.27 -22.66 4.54
N GLN A 186 -7.26 -23.39 3.43
CA GLN A 186 -7.76 -24.77 3.36
C GLN A 186 -6.90 -25.78 4.13
N VAL A 187 -5.58 -25.59 4.10
CA VAL A 187 -4.64 -26.41 4.89
C VAL A 187 -4.80 -26.09 6.37
N ALA A 188 -4.90 -24.81 6.72
CA ALA A 188 -4.98 -24.36 8.10
C ALA A 188 -6.33 -24.73 8.75
N SER A 189 -7.42 -24.75 7.97
CA SER A 189 -8.74 -25.27 8.40
C SER A 189 -8.84 -26.80 8.45
N GLY A 190 -7.78 -27.53 8.10
CA GLY A 190 -7.77 -28.99 8.13
C GLY A 190 -8.55 -29.67 7.00
N LYS A 191 -9.07 -28.90 6.02
CA LYS A 191 -9.83 -29.43 4.89
C LYS A 191 -8.96 -30.26 3.93
N TYR A 192 -7.65 -29.94 3.84
CA TYR A 192 -6.74 -30.62 2.92
C TYR A 192 -5.31 -30.79 3.50
N PRO A 193 -5.12 -31.64 4.53
CA PRO A 193 -3.92 -31.62 5.39
C PRO A 193 -2.63 -32.19 4.78
N ASN A 194 -2.63 -32.71 3.55
CA ASN A 194 -1.44 -33.29 2.89
C ASN A 194 -1.29 -32.83 1.43
N ALA A 195 -1.68 -31.59 1.19
CA ALA A 195 -1.77 -31.04 -0.14
C ALA A 195 -0.42 -30.53 -0.67
N HIS A 196 -0.12 -30.81 -1.95
CA HIS A 196 1.03 -30.18 -2.59
C HIS A 196 0.73 -28.71 -2.90
N HIS A 197 1.69 -27.84 -2.58
CA HIS A 197 1.58 -26.41 -2.79
C HIS A 197 1.22 -26.07 -4.26
N PRO A 198 0.21 -25.24 -4.54
CA PRO A 198 -0.30 -25.02 -5.89
C PRO A 198 0.71 -24.33 -6.82
N ARG A 199 1.67 -23.61 -6.25
CA ARG A 199 2.78 -22.99 -6.98
C ARG A 199 3.96 -23.94 -7.15
N GLY A 200 3.77 -25.01 -7.91
CA GLY A 200 4.84 -25.94 -8.29
C GLY A 200 5.51 -25.60 -9.63
N ALA A 201 6.24 -26.57 -10.18
CA ALA A 201 7.03 -26.41 -11.40
C ALA A 201 6.17 -25.97 -12.62
N THR A 202 5.02 -26.60 -12.83
CA THR A 202 4.12 -26.31 -13.95
C THR A 202 3.56 -24.89 -13.87
N MET A 203 3.17 -24.44 -12.67
CA MET A 203 2.68 -23.07 -12.46
C MET A 203 3.78 -22.04 -12.78
N ASN A 204 5.01 -22.29 -12.32
CA ASN A 204 6.13 -21.40 -12.61
C ASN A 204 6.47 -21.36 -14.11
N GLN A 205 6.38 -22.50 -14.81
CA GLN A 205 6.53 -22.56 -16.26
C GLN A 205 5.40 -21.78 -16.98
N LEU A 206 4.15 -21.91 -16.53
CA LEU A 206 3.02 -21.15 -17.09
C LEU A 206 3.24 -19.64 -16.97
N ILE A 207 3.62 -19.16 -15.77
CA ILE A 207 3.92 -17.75 -15.53
C ILE A 207 5.06 -17.28 -16.46
N LYS A 208 6.10 -18.09 -16.62
CA LYS A 208 7.22 -17.78 -17.54
C LYS A 208 6.75 -17.68 -18.99
N VAL A 209 5.94 -18.62 -19.47
CA VAL A 209 5.36 -18.58 -20.81
C VAL A 209 4.51 -17.33 -21.00
N GLN A 210 3.70 -16.94 -20.02
CA GLN A 210 2.90 -15.73 -20.14
C GLN A 210 3.75 -14.46 -20.17
N LYS A 211 4.83 -14.38 -19.39
CA LYS A 211 5.78 -13.26 -19.48
C LYS A 211 6.34 -13.10 -20.89
N LEU A 212 6.76 -14.21 -21.50
CA LEU A 212 7.27 -14.21 -22.87
C LEU A 212 6.20 -13.79 -23.89
N ARG A 213 4.97 -14.30 -23.77
CA ARG A 213 3.84 -13.89 -24.64
C ARG A 213 3.51 -12.41 -24.50
N THR A 214 3.51 -11.91 -23.26
CA THR A 214 3.24 -10.50 -22.97
C THR A 214 4.28 -9.62 -23.67
N ALA A 215 5.57 -9.96 -23.54
CA ALA A 215 6.66 -9.22 -24.18
C ALA A 215 6.59 -9.27 -25.73
N GLU A 216 6.16 -10.40 -26.30
CA GLU A 216 5.97 -10.50 -27.75
C GLU A 216 4.77 -9.68 -28.24
N ILE A 217 3.66 -9.65 -27.49
CA ILE A 217 2.52 -8.77 -27.77
C ILE A 217 2.97 -7.31 -27.74
N ASP A 218 3.73 -6.91 -26.73
CA ASP A 218 4.26 -5.54 -26.62
C ASP A 218 5.17 -5.19 -27.79
N ARG A 219 6.00 -6.14 -28.23
CA ARG A 219 6.84 -5.97 -29.43
C ARG A 219 6.01 -5.79 -30.70
N VAL A 220 4.98 -6.60 -30.91
CA VAL A 220 4.11 -6.53 -32.10
C VAL A 220 3.31 -5.23 -32.11
N ASN A 221 2.83 -4.80 -30.94
CA ASN A 221 2.08 -3.56 -30.78
C ASN A 221 2.97 -2.30 -30.80
N LEU A 222 4.28 -2.45 -30.96
CA LEU A 222 5.24 -1.35 -30.89
C LEU A 222 5.09 -0.51 -29.60
N ALA A 223 4.75 -1.19 -28.49
CA ALA A 223 4.69 -0.55 -27.18
C ALA A 223 6.05 0.07 -26.88
N ASP A 224 6.03 1.28 -26.32
CA ASP A 224 7.25 1.99 -25.99
C ASP A 224 8.03 1.17 -24.95
N ARG A 225 9.32 0.98 -25.24
CA ARG A 225 10.23 0.23 -24.36
C ARG A 225 10.75 1.10 -23.23
N ALA A 226 10.71 2.42 -23.40
CA ALA A 226 11.06 3.38 -22.37
C ALA A 226 9.93 3.54 -21.35
N GLU A 227 8.66 3.28 -21.72
CA GLU A 227 7.49 3.44 -20.85
C GLU A 227 7.70 2.76 -19.47
N GLY A 228 7.52 3.53 -18.41
CA GLY A 228 7.70 3.11 -17.02
C GLY A 228 9.15 2.84 -16.62
N THR A 229 10.14 3.18 -17.46
CA THR A 229 11.56 3.14 -17.13
C THR A 229 12.05 4.52 -16.67
N ILE A 230 13.32 4.62 -16.29
CA ILE A 230 13.95 5.89 -15.91
C ILE A 230 13.99 6.87 -17.09
N GLU A 231 13.98 6.35 -18.33
CA GLU A 231 13.99 7.16 -19.56
C GLU A 231 12.62 7.74 -19.92
N ASP A 232 11.53 7.22 -19.33
CA ASP A 232 10.16 7.77 -19.44
C ASP A 232 9.88 8.83 -18.35
N GLY A 233 10.96 9.40 -17.81
CA GLY A 233 10.93 10.45 -16.80
C GLY A 233 11.25 11.83 -17.36
N TYR A 234 11.42 12.78 -16.44
CA TYR A 234 12.02 14.07 -16.74
C TYR A 234 13.51 13.93 -17.02
N ASP A 235 14.04 14.76 -17.92
CA ASP A 235 15.47 14.97 -18.02
C ASP A 235 16.00 15.86 -16.87
N TYR A 236 17.32 15.97 -16.75
CA TYR A 236 17.96 16.74 -15.70
C TYR A 236 17.61 18.24 -15.77
N ASP A 237 17.56 18.81 -16.96
CA ASP A 237 17.32 20.25 -17.16
C ASP A 237 15.86 20.61 -16.88
N GLN A 238 14.93 19.76 -17.30
CA GLN A 238 13.50 19.81 -16.98
C GLN A 238 13.28 19.73 -15.47
N MET A 239 13.96 18.82 -14.78
CA MET A 239 13.90 18.71 -13.33
C MET A 239 14.39 19.99 -12.65
N VAL A 240 15.54 20.52 -13.07
CA VAL A 240 16.12 21.74 -12.50
C VAL A 240 15.21 22.94 -12.76
N ALA A 241 14.64 23.07 -13.96
CA ALA A 241 13.70 24.13 -14.30
C ALA A 241 12.46 24.07 -13.40
N MET A 242 11.79 22.92 -13.34
CA MET A 242 10.60 22.71 -12.52
C MET A 242 10.87 22.97 -11.02
N LEU A 243 12.00 22.48 -10.48
CA LEU A 243 12.37 22.73 -9.08
C LEU A 243 12.79 24.17 -8.81
N SER A 244 13.28 24.89 -9.83
CA SER A 244 13.59 26.31 -9.75
C SER A 244 12.30 27.13 -9.70
N ASP A 245 11.31 26.80 -10.53
CA ASP A 245 10.01 27.50 -10.57
C ASP A 245 9.26 27.33 -9.23
N LEU A 246 9.25 26.11 -8.68
CA LEU A 246 8.68 25.84 -7.36
C LEU A 246 9.44 26.52 -6.22
N LEU A 247 10.73 26.84 -6.40
CA LEU A 247 11.52 27.57 -5.40
C LEU A 247 11.26 29.08 -5.47
N SER A 248 11.17 29.65 -6.67
CA SER A 248 10.92 31.07 -6.88
C SER A 248 9.53 31.50 -6.39
N GLY A 249 8.57 30.57 -6.37
CA GLY A 249 7.18 30.88 -6.01
C GLY A 249 6.41 31.53 -7.17
N ASP A 250 6.97 31.51 -8.38
CA ASP A 250 6.29 31.95 -9.61
C ASP A 250 5.15 31.00 -10.00
N SER A 251 5.09 29.82 -9.39
CA SER A 251 3.97 28.90 -9.55
C SER A 251 2.73 29.42 -8.83
N GLU A 252 1.57 29.38 -9.47
CA GLU A 252 0.27 29.74 -8.88
C GLU A 252 -0.14 28.86 -7.67
N SER A 253 0.61 27.79 -7.39
CA SER A 253 0.30 26.86 -6.30
C SER A 253 0.64 27.45 -4.93
N PRO A 254 -0.34 27.58 -4.01
CA PRO A 254 -0.10 28.05 -2.64
C PRO A 254 0.76 27.09 -1.81
N MET A 255 1.07 25.90 -2.34
CA MET A 255 1.83 24.84 -1.66
C MET A 255 3.13 24.48 -2.39
N HIS A 256 3.67 25.41 -3.18
CA HIS A 256 4.86 25.20 -4.02
C HIS A 256 6.06 24.61 -3.27
N LEU A 257 6.35 25.07 -2.03
CA LEU A 257 7.44 24.51 -1.21
C LEU A 257 7.16 23.08 -0.75
N ARG A 258 5.91 22.74 -0.43
CA ARG A 258 5.51 21.38 -0.06
C ARG A 258 5.67 20.45 -1.26
N THR A 259 5.16 20.86 -2.42
CA THR A 259 5.28 20.11 -3.68
C THR A 259 6.75 19.87 -4.03
N ARG A 260 7.59 20.90 -3.90
CA ARG A 260 9.04 20.80 -4.10
C ARG A 260 9.69 19.77 -3.18
N LEU A 261 9.34 19.80 -1.88
CA LEU A 261 9.83 18.84 -0.91
C LEU A 261 9.38 17.41 -1.24
N THR A 262 8.09 17.21 -1.54
CA THR A 262 7.53 15.90 -1.89
C THR A 262 8.20 15.30 -3.12
N PHE A 263 8.44 16.10 -4.16
CA PHE A 263 9.18 15.65 -5.35
C PHE A 263 10.60 15.19 -4.98
N LEU A 264 11.34 16.00 -4.22
CA LEU A 264 12.72 15.68 -3.85
C LEU A 264 12.83 14.49 -2.89
N LEU A 265 11.82 14.23 -2.06
CA LEU A 265 11.73 12.99 -1.27
C LEU A 265 11.57 11.77 -2.20
N GLY A 266 10.75 11.88 -3.24
CA GLY A 266 10.61 10.82 -4.25
C GLY A 266 11.89 10.61 -5.07
N HIS A 267 12.56 11.68 -5.48
CA HIS A 267 13.76 11.61 -6.32
C HIS A 267 15.01 11.18 -5.53
N SER A 268 15.31 11.85 -4.41
CA SER A 268 16.57 11.64 -3.67
C SER A 268 16.49 10.51 -2.64
N ALA A 269 15.33 10.28 -2.03
CA ALA A 269 15.15 9.24 -1.01
C ALA A 269 14.37 8.02 -1.52
N LEU A 270 13.94 8.02 -2.80
CA LEU A 270 13.11 6.97 -3.40
C LEU A 270 11.81 6.70 -2.63
N PHE A 271 11.30 7.73 -1.96
CA PHE A 271 10.07 7.62 -1.21
C PHE A 271 8.88 7.45 -2.14
N ARG A 272 8.02 6.50 -1.80
CA ARG A 272 6.68 6.40 -2.37
C ARG A 272 5.76 7.35 -1.63
N GLY A 273 4.63 7.70 -2.24
CA GLY A 273 3.65 8.59 -1.60
C GLY A 273 3.17 8.12 -0.21
N CYS A 274 3.12 6.81 0.06
CA CYS A 274 2.81 6.32 1.39
C CYS A 274 3.93 6.64 2.40
N ASN A 275 5.19 6.39 2.05
CA ASN A 275 6.34 6.75 2.88
C ASN A 275 6.40 8.26 3.15
N THR A 276 6.15 9.08 2.12
CA THR A 276 6.19 10.54 2.26
C THR A 276 5.10 11.07 3.20
N ARG A 277 3.89 10.51 3.14
CA ARG A 277 2.78 10.94 4.00
C ARG A 277 2.90 10.46 5.44
N SER A 278 3.50 9.29 5.65
CA SER A 278 3.74 8.74 6.99
C SER A 278 5.01 9.27 7.64
N LEU A 279 5.75 10.16 6.99
CA LEU A 279 7.03 10.66 7.51
C LEU A 279 6.76 11.73 8.57
N GLU A 280 7.21 11.47 9.79
CA GLU A 280 7.08 12.41 10.90
C GLU A 280 8.38 13.20 11.11
N LEU A 281 8.29 14.34 11.79
CA LEU A 281 9.49 15.12 12.14
C LEU A 281 10.42 14.32 13.06
N ALA A 282 9.87 13.43 13.90
CA ALA A 282 10.62 12.55 14.79
C ALA A 282 11.39 11.43 14.05
N ASP A 283 11.00 11.12 12.80
CA ASP A 283 11.71 10.15 11.95
C ASP A 283 12.98 10.74 11.30
N LEU A 284 13.15 12.07 11.39
CA LEU A 284 14.28 12.76 10.80
C LEU A 284 15.44 12.82 11.81
N SER A 285 16.61 12.39 11.36
CA SER A 285 17.85 12.54 12.13
C SER A 285 19.00 12.96 11.22
N CYS A 286 20.04 13.53 11.80
CA CYS A 286 21.26 13.82 11.06
C CYS A 286 22.47 13.16 11.73
N THR A 287 23.37 12.63 10.91
CA THR A 287 24.64 12.08 11.34
C THR A 287 25.75 12.95 10.78
N VAL A 288 26.60 13.46 11.66
CA VAL A 288 27.75 14.28 11.28
C VAL A 288 28.99 13.40 11.28
N THR A 289 29.53 13.12 10.11
CA THR A 289 30.77 12.35 9.94
C THR A 289 31.96 13.29 9.86
N LYS A 290 32.97 13.05 10.70
CA LYS A 290 34.26 13.74 10.62
C LYS A 290 35.00 13.26 9.38
N THR A 291 35.17 14.16 8.41
CA THR A 291 36.02 13.96 7.24
C THR A 291 37.39 14.59 7.48
N THR A 292 38.35 14.29 6.61
CA THR A 292 39.65 14.99 6.58
C THR A 292 39.51 16.46 6.13
N ASP A 293 38.36 16.80 5.55
CA ASP A 293 38.03 18.13 5.05
C ASP A 293 37.55 19.06 6.18
N PRO A 294 37.75 20.39 6.03
CA PRO A 294 37.31 21.36 7.04
C PRO A 294 35.77 21.46 7.16
N THR A 295 35.02 20.99 6.16
CA THR A 295 33.55 20.97 6.20
C THR A 295 33.07 19.58 6.61
N PRO A 296 32.31 19.45 7.71
CA PRO A 296 31.79 18.16 8.13
C PRO A 296 30.76 17.63 7.14
N LEU A 297 30.82 16.33 6.85
CA LEU A 297 29.81 15.65 6.04
C LEU A 297 28.58 15.39 6.91
N VAL A 298 27.46 16.00 6.54
CA VAL A 298 26.17 15.80 7.22
C VAL A 298 25.29 14.91 6.35
N VAL A 299 24.94 13.75 6.88
CA VAL A 299 23.99 12.82 6.27
C VAL A 299 22.65 12.98 6.99
N TYR A 300 21.59 13.22 6.22
CA TYR A 300 20.22 13.29 6.73
C TYR A 300 19.56 11.93 6.55
N ASN A 301 19.17 11.31 7.65
CA ASN A 301 18.49 10.02 7.67
C ASN A 301 17.00 10.24 7.92
N MET A 302 16.19 9.50 7.18
CA MET A 302 14.75 9.39 7.33
C MET A 302 14.43 7.95 7.69
N LEU A 303 13.85 7.75 8.88
CA LEU A 303 13.36 6.46 9.32
C LEU A 303 12.03 6.16 8.62
N THR A 304 11.89 4.94 8.15
CA THR A 304 10.63 4.43 7.59
C THR A 304 10.30 3.12 8.29
N GLN A 305 9.17 3.10 8.99
CA GLN A 305 8.68 1.91 9.71
C GLN A 305 7.47 1.30 9.00
N HIS A 306 6.80 2.09 8.16
CA HIS A 306 5.63 1.67 7.42
C HIS A 306 5.84 1.92 5.93
N GLY A 307 5.51 0.91 5.14
CA GLY A 307 5.55 0.99 3.69
C GLY A 307 4.77 -0.16 3.08
N LYS A 308 4.46 -0.07 1.79
CA LYS A 308 3.68 -1.11 1.09
C LYS A 308 4.25 -2.52 1.29
N THR A 309 5.57 -2.63 1.31
CA THR A 309 6.33 -3.89 1.49
C THR A 309 6.81 -4.11 2.92
N ASN A 310 6.65 -3.11 3.79
CA ASN A 310 7.09 -3.13 5.18
C ASN A 310 5.87 -2.90 6.08
N GLN A 311 5.02 -3.92 6.15
CA GLN A 311 3.81 -3.91 6.99
C GLN A 311 4.12 -4.31 8.43
N MET A 312 5.30 -4.90 8.66
CA MET A 312 5.71 -5.49 9.95
C MET A 312 6.53 -4.52 10.82
N GLY A 313 6.56 -3.22 10.50
CA GLY A 313 7.25 -2.23 11.35
C GLY A 313 8.78 -2.31 11.32
N ARG A 314 9.38 -2.94 10.31
CA ARG A 314 10.84 -3.05 10.24
C ARG A 314 11.43 -1.64 10.12
N LYS A 315 12.48 -1.35 10.88
CA LYS A 315 13.18 -0.06 10.76
C LYS A 315 14.06 -0.07 9.50
N ASP A 316 13.62 0.65 8.47
CA ASP A 316 14.37 0.90 7.25
C ASP A 316 14.79 2.37 7.19
N PHE A 317 16.03 2.63 6.76
CA PHE A 317 16.56 3.99 6.68
C PHE A 317 16.78 4.38 5.23
N SER A 318 16.34 5.59 4.88
CA SER A 318 16.77 6.27 3.66
C SER A 318 17.60 7.47 4.04
N ALA A 319 18.69 7.71 3.32
CA ALA A 319 19.64 8.76 3.66
C ALA A 319 19.94 9.63 2.44
N THR A 320 20.07 10.93 2.68
CA THR A 320 20.48 11.92 1.67
C THR A 320 21.62 12.78 2.19
N ILE A 321 22.47 13.24 1.28
CA ILE A 321 23.48 14.25 1.55
C ILE A 321 23.07 15.58 0.94
N ARG A 322 23.72 16.67 1.36
CA ARG A 322 23.50 17.99 0.74
C ARG A 322 24.02 17.98 -0.69
N HIS A 323 23.17 18.38 -1.62
CA HIS A 323 23.55 18.59 -3.01
C HIS A 323 24.27 19.95 -3.17
N LYS A 324 25.23 20.03 -4.12
CA LYS A 324 25.98 21.27 -4.40
C LYS A 324 25.09 22.39 -4.93
N ASP A 325 24.18 22.04 -5.83
CA ASP A 325 23.15 22.94 -6.33
C ASP A 325 21.96 22.99 -5.33
N PRO A 326 21.66 24.16 -4.72
CA PRO A 326 20.56 24.32 -3.78
C PRO A 326 19.17 24.09 -4.40
N LYS A 327 19.02 24.24 -5.73
CA LYS A 327 17.75 24.06 -6.44
C LYS A 327 17.24 22.63 -6.38
N ILE A 328 18.16 21.67 -6.40
CA ILE A 328 17.84 20.23 -6.36
C ILE A 328 18.24 19.57 -5.03
N CYS A 329 18.56 20.37 -4.02
CA CYS A 329 18.95 19.88 -2.70
C CYS A 329 17.72 19.59 -1.83
N LEU A 330 17.48 18.32 -1.50
CA LEU A 330 16.42 17.87 -0.59
C LEU A 330 16.54 18.53 0.80
N VAL A 331 17.75 18.64 1.33
CA VAL A 331 17.98 19.29 2.64
C VAL A 331 17.58 20.77 2.60
N ASN A 332 17.90 21.47 1.51
CA ASN A 332 17.47 22.86 1.31
C ASN A 332 15.94 22.95 1.19
N ALA A 333 15.30 22.02 0.48
CA ALA A 333 13.84 21.98 0.36
C ALA A 333 13.15 21.77 1.70
N LEU A 334 13.64 20.85 2.52
CA LEU A 334 13.12 20.62 3.86
C LEU A 334 13.28 21.87 4.73
N ALA A 335 14.46 22.50 4.73
CA ALA A 335 14.72 23.69 5.52
C ALA A 335 13.80 24.86 5.12
N MET A 336 13.64 25.12 3.81
CA MET A 336 12.75 26.18 3.32
C MET A 336 11.29 25.91 3.66
N PHE A 337 10.85 24.65 3.54
CA PHE A 337 9.47 24.27 3.90
C PHE A 337 9.19 24.44 5.40
N LEU A 338 10.09 23.95 6.28
CA LEU A 338 9.93 24.10 7.73
C LEU A 338 10.02 25.56 8.16
N PHE A 339 10.89 26.36 7.54
CA PHE A 339 10.97 27.79 7.80
C PHE A 339 9.68 28.50 7.41
N PHE A 340 9.15 28.24 6.21
CA PHE A 340 7.86 28.78 5.80
C PHE A 340 6.73 28.37 6.77
N ARG A 341 6.67 27.09 7.14
CA ARG A 341 5.64 26.55 8.02
C ARG A 341 5.68 27.10 9.46
N PHE A 342 6.85 27.14 10.10
CA PHE A 342 6.90 27.56 11.50
C PHE A 342 7.07 29.06 11.66
N GLN A 343 7.78 29.72 10.75
CA GLN A 343 8.09 31.15 10.87
C GLN A 343 7.12 32.03 10.10
N MET A 344 6.73 31.65 8.88
CA MET A 344 5.93 32.52 8.00
C MET A 344 4.43 32.31 8.16
N THR A 345 3.96 31.08 8.43
CA THR A 345 2.53 30.82 8.69
C THR A 345 2.15 30.90 10.17
N HIS A 346 3.07 31.31 11.04
CA HIS A 346 2.85 31.53 12.48
C HIS A 346 2.28 30.32 13.26
N GLU A 347 2.52 29.08 12.80
CA GLU A 347 2.09 27.84 13.47
C GLU A 347 2.83 27.61 14.81
N GLY A 348 3.93 28.33 15.07
CA GLY A 348 4.79 28.15 16.23
C GLY A 348 5.73 26.97 16.07
N LEU A 349 6.82 26.92 16.86
CA LEU A 349 7.70 25.75 16.87
C LEU A 349 7.02 24.60 17.65
N PRO A 350 7.25 23.33 17.25
CA PRO A 350 6.78 22.18 18.02
C PRO A 350 7.27 22.24 19.45
N ASP A 351 6.40 21.90 20.42
CA ASP A 351 6.81 21.75 21.80
C ASP A 351 7.72 20.52 21.94
N MET A 352 8.98 20.76 22.29
CA MET A 352 10.00 19.73 22.48
C MET A 352 10.17 19.32 23.95
N THR A 353 9.34 19.84 24.86
CA THR A 353 9.44 19.56 26.29
C THR A 353 8.75 18.26 26.71
N SER A 354 7.79 17.78 25.91
CA SER A 354 7.03 16.55 26.14
C SER A 354 7.17 15.59 24.96
N ARG A 355 7.12 14.28 25.26
CA ARG A 355 7.02 13.21 24.24
C ARG A 355 5.58 12.86 23.89
N LYS A 356 4.61 13.46 24.60
CA LYS A 356 3.18 13.34 24.28
C LYS A 356 2.86 14.48 23.31
N SER A 357 2.69 14.15 22.04
CA SER A 357 2.04 15.02 21.05
C SER A 357 0.68 14.44 20.71
#